data_AF-A0AAP6L4F6-F1
#
_entry.id   AF-A0AAP6L4F6-F1
#
_cell.length_a   1.000
_cell.length_b   1.000
_cell.length_c   1.000
_cell.angle_alpha   90.00
_cell.angle_beta   90.00
_cell.angle_gamma   90.00
#
_symmetry.space_group_name_H-M   'P 1'
#
loop_
_entity.id
_entity.type
_entity.pdbx_description
1 polymer ?
#
loop_
_entity_poly.entity_id
_entity_poly.type
_entity_poly.pdbx_seq_one_letter_code
_entity_poly.pdbx_strand_id
1 'polypeptide(L)'
;MNLNALKSIIENNVEILEDSAQQNKADKGTIVGIAKFAAANGYKELSTYQKYHFDNCIRHLIENVKCSGYNHEYDDNPHECPNILNDDDLVEYYNEQGKYCESCDAQASADAHSKESFFRD
;
A
#
# COMPACT_ATOMS: atom_id res chain seq x y z
N MET A 1 -9.55 -8.62 5.06
CA MET A 1 -8.86 -7.62 5.89
C MET A 1 -7.49 -8.12 6.31
N ASN A 2 -6.46 -7.48 5.78
CA ASN A 2 -5.09 -7.85 6.05
C ASN A 2 -4.53 -7.06 7.25
N LEU A 3 -4.67 -7.62 8.45
CA LEU A 3 -4.15 -6.97 9.67
C LEU A 3 -2.62 -7.03 9.76
N ASN A 4 -1.95 -7.89 9.00
CA ASN A 4 -0.49 -7.92 8.93
C ASN A 4 0.02 -6.72 8.11
N ALA A 5 -0.62 -6.42 6.97
CA ALA A 5 -0.33 -5.21 6.21
C ALA A 5 -0.55 -3.95 7.06
N LEU A 6 -1.61 -3.93 7.88
CA LEU A 6 -1.86 -2.82 8.82
C LEU A 6 -0.69 -2.63 9.81
N LYS A 7 -0.09 -3.73 10.31
CA LYS A 7 1.09 -3.65 11.18
C LYS A 7 2.29 -3.09 10.44
N SER A 8 2.55 -3.55 9.21
CA SER A 8 3.62 -3.03 8.36
C SER A 8 3.46 -1.53 8.09
N ILE A 9 2.25 -1.03 7.85
CA ILE A 9 2.00 0.41 7.73
C ILE A 9 2.34 1.12 9.05
N ILE A 10 1.86 0.61 10.19
CA ILE A 10 2.10 1.25 11.51
C ILE A 10 3.60 1.34 11.85
N GLU A 11 4.37 0.32 11.49
CA GLU A 11 5.79 0.22 11.83
C GLU A 11 6.68 1.01 10.87
N ASN A 12 6.37 0.97 9.57
CA ASN A 12 7.28 1.45 8.53
C ASN A 12 6.79 2.71 7.80
N ASN A 13 5.46 2.93 7.72
CA ASN A 13 4.86 3.98 6.88
C ASN A 13 3.66 4.65 7.58
N VAL A 14 3.83 5.08 8.84
CA VAL A 14 2.73 5.63 9.65
C VAL A 14 2.09 6.87 9.01
N GLU A 15 2.87 7.61 8.23
CA GLU A 15 2.45 8.77 7.44
C GLU A 15 1.31 8.45 6.47
N ILE A 16 1.20 7.23 5.95
CA ILE A 16 0.08 6.83 5.08
C ILE A 16 -1.26 6.91 5.85
N LEU A 17 -1.25 6.54 7.13
CA LEU A 17 -2.44 6.66 8.00
C LEU A 17 -2.75 8.13 8.30
N GLU A 18 -1.71 8.94 8.49
CA GLU A 18 -1.87 10.37 8.75
C GLU A 18 -2.43 11.13 7.56
N ASP A 19 -1.92 10.82 6.35
CA ASP A 19 -2.37 11.42 5.11
C ASP A 19 -3.81 11.00 4.79
N SER A 20 -4.13 9.72 4.98
CA SER A 20 -5.50 9.23 4.85
C SER A 20 -6.44 9.91 5.86
N ALA A 21 -6.00 10.11 7.11
CA ALA A 21 -6.77 10.87 8.10
C ALA A 21 -7.03 12.31 7.63
N GLN A 22 -6.01 12.98 7.10
CA GLN A 22 -6.13 14.35 6.59
C GLN A 22 -7.10 14.44 5.40
N GLN A 23 -7.01 13.51 4.44
CA GLN A 23 -7.92 13.44 3.29
C GLN A 23 -9.37 13.23 3.72
N ASN A 24 -9.59 12.47 4.80
CA ASN A 24 -10.90 12.19 5.36
C ASN A 24 -11.34 13.19 6.45
N LYS A 25 -10.59 14.28 6.66
CA LYS A 25 -10.86 15.30 7.68
C LYS A 25 -10.99 14.73 9.10
N ALA A 26 -10.23 13.68 9.39
CA ALA A 26 -10.13 13.04 10.69
C ALA A 26 -8.84 13.45 11.41
N ASP A 27 -8.83 13.31 12.73
CA ASP A 27 -7.63 13.54 13.54
C ASP A 27 -6.60 12.42 13.32
N LYS A 28 -5.36 12.80 13.00
CA LYS A 28 -4.26 11.87 12.72
C LYS A 28 -4.01 10.91 13.88
N GLY A 29 -3.92 11.44 15.10
CA GLY A 29 -3.67 10.64 16.31
C GLY A 29 -4.78 9.61 16.56
N THR A 30 -6.02 10.00 16.30
CA THR A 30 -7.19 9.12 16.39
C THR A 30 -7.11 7.97 15.40
N ILE A 31 -6.82 8.24 14.12
CA ILE A 31 -6.70 7.18 13.11
C ILE A 31 -5.54 6.24 13.41
N VAL A 32 -4.36 6.77 13.77
CA VAL A 32 -3.21 5.94 14.16
C VAL A 32 -3.52 5.10 15.40
N GLY A 33 -4.22 5.66 16.39
CA GLY A 33 -4.65 4.93 17.58
C GLY A 33 -5.63 3.81 17.27
N ILE A 34 -6.62 4.06 16.40
CA ILE A 34 -7.58 3.05 15.93
C ILE A 34 -6.86 1.94 15.16
N ALA A 35 -5.91 2.29 14.27
CA ALA A 35 -5.11 1.33 13.52
C ALA A 35 -4.34 0.40 14.47
N LYS A 36 -3.62 0.97 15.45
CA LYS A 36 -2.87 0.20 16.47
C LYS A 36 -3.79 -0.73 17.27
N PHE A 37 -4.93 -0.22 17.71
CA PHE A 37 -5.88 -1.03 18.47
C PHE A 37 -6.45 -2.18 17.63
N ALA A 38 -6.84 -1.91 16.37
CA ALA A 38 -7.38 -2.92 15.47
C ALA A 38 -6.33 -3.96 15.06
N ALA A 39 -5.06 -3.57 14.87
CA ALA A 39 -3.97 -4.48 14.57
C ALA A 39 -3.68 -5.47 15.72
N ALA A 40 -3.89 -5.04 16.97
CA ALA A 40 -3.68 -5.86 18.16
C ALA A 40 -4.90 -6.72 18.54
N ASN A 41 -6.11 -6.16 18.45
CA ASN A 41 -7.34 -6.78 18.98
C ASN A 41 -8.32 -7.26 17.90
N GLY A 42 -8.10 -6.84 16.64
CA GLY A 42 -9.00 -7.08 15.53
C GLY A 42 -10.13 -6.04 15.42
N TYR A 43 -10.66 -5.89 14.20
CA TYR A 43 -11.73 -4.93 13.88
C TYR A 43 -13.03 -5.15 14.68
N LYS A 44 -13.35 -6.39 15.06
CA LYS A 44 -14.60 -6.71 15.75
C LYS A 44 -14.71 -6.01 17.11
N GLU A 45 -13.57 -5.82 17.78
CA GLU A 45 -13.45 -5.17 19.09
C GLU A 45 -13.55 -3.64 19.03
N LEU A 46 -13.55 -3.04 17.83
CA LEU A 46 -13.76 -1.60 17.68
C LEU A 46 -15.20 -1.22 18.06
N SER A 47 -15.35 -0.12 18.79
CA SER A 47 -16.64 0.54 18.97
C SER A 47 -17.22 1.01 17.63
N THR A 48 -18.52 1.26 17.57
CA THR A 48 -19.19 1.73 16.35
C THR A 48 -18.54 2.99 15.76
N TYR A 49 -18.15 3.94 16.61
CA TYR A 49 -17.47 5.16 16.18
C TYR A 49 -16.07 4.88 15.62
N GLN A 50 -15.32 3.96 16.23
CA GLN A 50 -14.01 3.57 15.72
C GLN A 50 -14.11 2.78 14.41
N LYS A 51 -15.15 1.94 14.25
CA LYS A 51 -15.43 1.22 12.99
C LYS A 51 -15.68 2.20 11.85
N TYR A 52 -16.47 3.25 12.09
CA TYR A 52 -16.68 4.31 11.09
C TYR A 52 -15.36 4.93 10.60
N HIS A 53 -14.47 5.29 11.52
CA HIS A 53 -13.14 5.83 11.15
C HIS A 53 -12.27 4.80 10.46
N PHE A 54 -12.29 3.56 10.92
CA PHE A 54 -11.55 2.47 10.29
C PHE A 54 -12.01 2.23 8.85
N ASP A 55 -13.32 2.14 8.63
CA ASP A 55 -13.89 1.83 7.32
C ASP A 55 -13.61 2.93 6.29
N ASN A 56 -13.61 4.21 6.73
CA ASN A 56 -13.35 5.34 5.84
C ASN A 56 -11.85 5.62 5.64
N CYS A 57 -11.03 5.50 6.69
CA CYS A 57 -9.63 5.96 6.66
C CYS A 57 -8.61 4.81 6.53
N ILE A 58 -8.95 3.58 6.91
CA ILE A 58 -7.96 2.50 7.06
C ILE A 58 -8.25 1.34 6.11
N ARG A 59 -9.50 0.93 5.97
CA ARG A 59 -9.88 -0.29 5.25
C ARG A 59 -9.32 -0.34 3.83
N HIS A 60 -9.43 0.76 3.08
CA HIS A 60 -8.95 0.84 1.70
C HIS A 60 -7.42 0.77 1.54
N LEU A 61 -6.68 0.92 2.63
CA LEU A 61 -5.22 0.77 2.67
C LEU A 61 -4.79 -0.68 2.91
N ILE A 62 -5.71 -1.57 3.28
CA ILE A 62 -5.40 -2.96 3.63
C ILE A 62 -6.37 -3.97 2.99
N GLU A 63 -7.24 -3.48 2.10
CA GLU A 63 -8.19 -4.27 1.31
C GLU A 63 -8.28 -3.68 -0.09
N ASN A 64 -8.19 -4.55 -1.11
CA ASN A 64 -8.30 -4.17 -2.53
C ASN A 64 -7.29 -3.09 -2.96
N VAL A 65 -6.10 -3.08 -2.36
CA VAL A 65 -5.03 -2.13 -2.70
C VAL A 65 -4.49 -2.48 -4.08
N LYS A 66 -4.49 -1.50 -4.98
CA LYS A 66 -3.91 -1.66 -6.32
C LYS A 66 -2.41 -1.47 -6.27
N CYS A 67 -1.69 -2.22 -7.10
CA CYS A 67 -0.29 -1.94 -7.35
C CYS A 67 -0.14 -0.53 -7.92
N SER A 68 0.87 0.21 -7.44
CA SER A 68 1.23 1.56 -7.91
C SER A 68 1.67 1.57 -9.38
N GLY A 69 1.97 0.41 -9.97
CA GLY A 69 2.52 0.30 -11.30
C GLY A 69 4.01 0.59 -11.33
N TYR A 70 4.57 0.69 -12.54
CA TYR A 70 5.98 0.97 -12.77
C TYR A 70 6.09 2.20 -13.67
N ASN A 71 6.99 3.12 -13.34
CA ASN A 71 7.33 4.23 -14.24
C ASN A 71 8.75 4.01 -14.75
N HIS A 72 8.88 3.79 -16.05
CA HIS A 72 10.17 3.61 -16.69
C HIS A 72 10.81 4.97 -16.94
N GLU A 73 12.12 5.10 -16.72
CA GLU A 73 12.84 6.40 -16.80
C GLU A 73 12.80 7.10 -18.18
N TYR A 74 12.35 6.40 -19.22
CA TYR A 74 12.19 6.91 -20.58
C TYR A 74 10.73 6.94 -21.05
N ASP A 75 9.78 6.60 -20.19
CA ASP A 75 8.36 6.73 -20.51
C ASP A 75 7.80 7.96 -19.79
N ASP A 76 7.11 8.81 -20.55
CA ASP A 76 6.48 10.01 -20.01
C ASP A 76 5.21 9.65 -19.21
N ASN A 77 4.67 8.44 -19.41
CA ASN A 77 3.47 7.97 -18.72
C ASN A 77 3.78 6.77 -17.80
N PRO A 78 3.35 6.81 -16.52
CA PRO A 78 3.40 5.65 -15.65
C PRO A 78 2.59 4.49 -16.24
N HIS A 79 3.15 3.28 -16.24
CA HIS A 79 2.38 2.08 -16.52
C HIS A 79 1.47 1.76 -15.33
N GLU A 80 0.19 2.10 -15.48
CA GLU A 80 -0.84 1.71 -14.51
C GLU A 80 -0.93 0.18 -14.41
N CYS A 81 -0.90 -0.34 -13.19
CA CYS A 81 -1.10 -1.76 -12.93
C CYS A 81 -2.51 -1.99 -12.38
N PRO A 82 -3.40 -2.69 -13.11
CA PRO A 82 -4.74 -2.96 -12.63
C PRO A 82 -4.78 -4.04 -11.53
N ASN A 83 -3.64 -4.69 -11.23
CA ASN A 83 -3.60 -5.79 -10.27
C ASN A 83 -3.85 -5.30 -8.85
N ILE A 84 -4.73 -6.03 -8.16
CA ILE A 84 -4.90 -5.93 -6.72
C ILE A 84 -3.81 -6.77 -6.08
N LEU A 85 -3.08 -6.17 -5.13
CA LEU A 85 -2.07 -6.88 -4.36
C LEU A 85 -2.76 -7.95 -3.50
N ASN A 86 -2.24 -9.17 -3.54
CA ASN A 86 -2.69 -10.22 -2.63
C ASN A 86 -2.21 -9.90 -1.19
N ASP A 87 -2.62 -10.71 -0.21
CA ASP A 87 -2.32 -10.41 1.19
C ASP A 87 -0.81 -10.44 1.50
N ASP A 88 -0.03 -11.33 0.88
CA ASP A 88 1.41 -11.42 1.10
C ASP A 88 2.15 -10.30 0.37
N ASP A 89 1.80 -10.04 -0.89
CA ASP A 89 2.35 -8.94 -1.70
C ASP A 89 2.11 -7.58 -1.02
N LEU A 90 0.96 -7.40 -0.37
CA LEU A 90 0.62 -6.14 0.28
C LEU A 90 1.47 -5.90 1.55
N VAL A 91 1.81 -6.96 2.27
CA VAL A 91 2.72 -6.87 3.42
C VAL A 91 4.12 -6.48 2.93
N GLU A 92 4.62 -7.15 1.89
CA GLU A 92 5.90 -6.84 1.28
C GLU A 92 5.94 -5.41 0.72
N TYR A 93 4.89 -4.99 0.01
CA TYR A 93 4.72 -3.64 -0.50
C TYR A 93 4.95 -2.58 0.59
N TYR A 94 4.33 -2.75 1.77
CA TYR A 94 4.53 -1.82 2.88
C TYR A 94 5.88 -2.01 3.60
N ASN A 95 6.47 -3.20 3.62
CA ASN A 95 7.79 -3.39 4.21
C ASN A 95 8.90 -2.78 3.34
N GLU A 96 8.71 -2.76 2.02
CA GLU A 96 9.71 -2.35 1.05
C GLU A 96 9.43 -0.97 0.43
N GLN A 97 8.60 -0.15 1.09
CA GLN A 97 8.30 1.23 0.69
C GLN A 97 7.69 1.37 -0.72
N GLY A 98 6.81 0.45 -1.08
CA GLY A 98 6.02 0.52 -2.30
C GLY A 98 6.65 -0.12 -3.53
N LYS A 99 7.48 -1.15 -3.35
CA LYS A 99 8.01 -1.96 -4.45
C LYS A 99 6.91 -2.59 -5.31
N TYR A 100 7.28 -2.90 -6.54
CA TYR A 100 6.40 -3.44 -7.58
C TYR A 100 5.80 -4.80 -7.19
N CYS A 101 4.59 -5.09 -7.67
CA CYS A 101 4.11 -6.47 -7.66
C CYS A 101 4.95 -7.33 -8.61
N GLU A 102 4.93 -8.66 -8.45
CA GLU A 102 5.72 -9.59 -9.28
C GLU A 102 5.61 -9.31 -10.80
N SER A 103 4.41 -8.99 -11.28
CA SER A 103 4.18 -8.67 -12.70
C SER A 103 4.86 -7.38 -13.14
N CYS A 104 4.86 -6.35 -12.29
CA CYS A 104 5.52 -5.08 -12.58
C CYS A 104 7.05 -5.21 -12.44
N ASP A 105 7.52 -6.02 -11.50
CA ASP A 105 8.95 -6.29 -11.32
C ASP A 105 9.53 -7.10 -12.50
N ALA A 106 8.78 -8.10 -12.98
CA ALA A 106 9.14 -8.86 -14.17
C ALA A 106 9.19 -7.98 -15.43
N GLN A 107 8.21 -7.08 -15.60
CA GLN A 107 8.19 -6.16 -16.74
C GLN A 107 9.35 -5.15 -16.66
N ALA A 108 9.59 -4.55 -15.50
CA ALA A 108 10.72 -3.63 -15.29
C ALA A 108 12.06 -4.32 -15.57
N SER A 109 12.22 -5.58 -15.15
CA SER A 109 13.41 -6.39 -15.41
C SER A 109 13.57 -6.70 -16.91
N ALA A 110 12.49 -7.06 -17.61
CA ALA A 110 12.51 -7.32 -19.04
C ALA A 110 12.88 -6.05 -19.84
N ASP A 111 12.33 -4.90 -19.48
CA ASP A 111 12.63 -3.63 -20.13
C ASP A 111 14.09 -3.22 -19.89
N ALA A 112 14.61 -3.41 -18.67
CA ALA A 112 16.02 -3.18 -18.36
C ALA A 112 16.97 -4.09 -19.17
N HIS A 113 16.63 -5.38 -19.31
CA HIS A 113 17.42 -6.32 -20.13
C HIS A 113 17.38 -5.95 -21.62
N SER A 114 16.24 -5.49 -22.13
CA SER A 114 16.12 -5.04 -23.52
C SER A 114 17.02 -3.83 -23.84
N LYS A 115 17.20 -2.92 -22.87
CA LYS A 115 18.15 -1.80 -22.99
C LYS A 115 19.59 -2.28 -23.07
N GLU A 116 20.00 -3.22 -22.22
CA GLU A 116 21.39 -3.69 -22.22
C GLU A 116 21.76 -4.29 -23.58
N SER A 117 20.81 -4.94 -24.26
CA SER A 117 21.00 -5.37 -25.65
C SER A 117 21.03 -4.22 -26.66
N PHE A 118 20.15 -3.20 -26.53
CA PHE A 118 20.09 -2.07 -27.47
C PHE A 118 21.32 -1.15 -27.41
N PHE A 119 21.93 -0.97 -26.24
CA PHE A 119 23.16 -0.16 -26.07
C PHE A 119 24.46 -0.94 -26.37
N ARG A 120 24.37 -2.23 -26.67
CA ARG A 120 25.50 -3.08 -27.02
C ARG A 120 25.74 -3.22 -28.53
N ASP A 121 24.80 -2.79 -29.36
CA ASP A 121 24.96 -2.59 -30.82
C ASP A 121 25.39 -1.15 -31.15
#